data_AF-A0A535MSF6-F1
#
_entry.id   AF-A0A535MSF6-F1
#
_cell.length_a   1.000
_cell.length_b   1.000
_cell.length_c   1.000
_cell.angle_alpha   90.00
_cell.angle_beta   90.00
_cell.angle_gamma   90.00
#
_symmetry.space_group_name_H-M   'P 1'
#
loop_
_entity.id
_entity.type
_entity.pdbx_description
1 polymer ?
#
loop_
_entity_poly.entity_id
_entity_poly.type
_entity_poly.pdbx_seq_one_letter_code
_entity_poly.pdbx_strand_id
1 'polypeptide(L)'
;MAGVDRTRKAHLWACIGDADHPYVVFDFTADSTAAGPEAFLDGYRGYLQADALAQYEGLYGGDRIRHVCCWAHARRKFVAAAEAGDARAPAALEWIRQLYAIERGLPPLLPPADDPRTQQQRQEREEQRHL
;
A
#
# COMPACT_ATOMS: atom_id res chain seq x y z
N MET A 1 -36.44 14.61 6.98
CA MET A 1 -36.17 14.13 5.60
C MET A 1 -35.69 12.70 5.71
N ALA A 2 -36.45 11.73 5.21
CA ALA A 2 -36.05 10.33 5.20
C ALA A 2 -34.81 10.18 4.29
N GLY A 3 -33.73 9.59 4.81
CA GLY A 3 -32.51 9.33 4.04
C GLY A 3 -32.81 8.38 2.89
N VAL A 4 -32.28 8.67 1.70
CA VAL A 4 -32.40 7.78 0.56
C VAL A 4 -31.65 6.48 0.89
N ASP A 5 -32.34 5.34 0.84
CA ASP A 5 -31.86 4.01 1.25
C ASP A 5 -30.82 3.41 0.27
N ARG A 6 -29.89 4.24 -0.19
CA ARG A 6 -28.90 3.89 -1.21
C ARG A 6 -27.55 4.45 -0.82
N THR A 7 -26.64 3.55 -0.45
CA THR A 7 -25.22 3.86 -0.28
C THR A 7 -24.55 3.96 -1.65
N ARG A 8 -23.59 4.88 -1.80
CA ARG A 8 -22.74 4.99 -2.99
C ARG A 8 -21.33 4.58 -2.60
N LYS A 9 -20.67 3.84 -3.50
CA LYS A 9 -19.24 3.55 -3.36
C LYS A 9 -18.45 4.81 -3.72
N ALA A 10 -17.48 5.13 -2.88
CA ALA A 10 -16.54 6.22 -3.04
C ALA A 10 -15.16 5.72 -2.63
N HIS A 11 -14.10 6.42 -3.01
CA HIS A 11 -12.74 6.10 -2.59
C HIS A 11 -12.09 7.26 -1.83
N LEU A 12 -11.27 6.88 -0.86
CA LEU A 12 -10.33 7.76 -0.20
C LEU A 12 -8.93 7.21 -0.50
N TRP A 13 -8.20 7.92 -1.35
CA TRP A 13 -6.85 7.58 -1.78
C TRP A 13 -5.86 8.12 -0.75
N ALA A 14 -5.08 7.24 -0.14
CA ALA A 14 -4.01 7.63 0.77
C ALA A 14 -2.67 7.51 0.07
N CYS A 15 -2.00 8.65 -0.13
CA CYS A 15 -0.68 8.72 -0.74
C CYS A 15 0.33 9.18 0.29
N ILE A 16 1.46 8.49 0.35
CA ILE A 16 2.58 8.82 1.23
C ILE A 16 3.76 9.13 0.32
N GLY A 17 4.29 10.35 0.42
CA GLY A 17 5.50 10.74 -0.31
C GLY A 17 6.77 10.21 0.33
N ASP A 18 7.91 10.52 -0.29
CA ASP A 18 9.24 10.06 0.11
C ASP A 18 9.92 11.01 1.11
N ALA A 19 11.21 10.79 1.38
CA ALA A 19 11.99 11.62 2.29
C ALA A 19 12.07 13.10 1.86
N ASP A 20 12.08 13.35 0.55
CA ASP A 20 12.15 14.71 -0.02
C ASP A 20 10.78 15.39 -0.04
N HIS A 21 9.70 14.59 -0.07
CA HIS A 21 8.32 15.03 -0.04
C HIS A 21 7.51 14.28 1.04
N PRO A 22 7.80 14.46 2.35
CA PRO A 22 7.29 13.60 3.43
C PRO A 22 5.84 13.93 3.83
N TYR A 23 4.98 14.11 2.85
CA TYR A 23 3.58 14.47 3.04
C TYR A 23 2.69 13.24 2.89
N VAL A 24 1.65 13.20 3.72
CA VAL A 24 0.54 12.26 3.57
C VAL A 24 -0.64 13.02 3.00
N VAL A 25 -1.12 12.59 1.83
CA VAL A 25 -2.26 13.20 1.16
C VAL A 25 -3.42 12.21 1.16
N PHE A 26 -4.58 12.70 1.56
CA PHE A 26 -5.84 11.98 1.46
C PHE A 26 -6.69 12.67 0.40
N ASP A 27 -6.92 12.00 -0.73
CA ASP A 27 -7.76 12.52 -1.80
C ASP A 27 -9.06 11.72 -1.88
N PHE A 28 -10.19 12.41 -1.94
CA PHE A 28 -11.51 11.78 -1.92
C PHE A 28 -12.19 11.90 -3.27
N THR A 29 -12.63 10.76 -3.82
CA THR A 29 -13.45 10.72 -5.02
C THR A 29 -14.83 10.14 -4.69
N ALA A 30 -15.88 10.85 -5.12
CA ALA A 30 -17.26 10.42 -4.93
C ALA A 30 -17.68 9.21 -5.81
N ASP A 31 -16.75 8.70 -6.62
CA ASP A 31 -16.83 7.45 -7.35
C ASP A 31 -15.61 6.56 -7.07
N SER A 32 -15.67 5.33 -7.57
CA SER A 32 -14.63 4.31 -7.40
C SER A 32 -13.95 3.95 -8.73
N THR A 33 -13.71 4.94 -9.60
CA THR A 33 -13.16 4.75 -10.95
C THR A 33 -11.64 4.98 -11.01
N ALA A 34 -11.03 4.68 -12.16
CA ALA A 34 -9.61 4.97 -12.43
C ALA A 34 -9.31 6.49 -12.55
N ALA A 35 -10.34 7.32 -12.79
CA ALA A 35 -10.17 8.76 -12.98
C ALA A 35 -9.58 9.47 -11.75
N GLY A 36 -9.86 8.96 -10.55
CA GLY A 36 -9.28 9.48 -9.31
C GLY A 36 -7.76 9.42 -9.29
N PRO A 37 -7.16 8.22 -9.28
CA PRO A 37 -5.71 8.09 -9.23
C PRO A 37 -5.02 8.59 -10.52
N GLU A 38 -5.68 8.54 -11.68
CA GLU A 38 -5.17 9.16 -12.91
C GLU A 38 -5.02 10.68 -12.79
N ALA A 39 -6.03 11.36 -12.24
CA ALA A 39 -5.98 12.80 -12.01
C ALA A 39 -4.97 13.16 -10.90
N PHE A 40 -4.96 12.40 -9.80
CA PHE A 40 -4.06 12.67 -8.67
C PHE A 40 -2.58 12.50 -9.05
N LEU A 41 -2.27 11.49 -9.88
CA LEU A 41 -0.91 11.18 -10.34
C LEU A 41 -0.59 11.76 -11.72
N ASP A 42 -1.38 12.73 -12.18
CA ASP A 42 -1.05 13.44 -13.41
C ASP A 42 0.29 14.17 -13.23
N GLY A 43 1.10 14.17 -14.30
CA GLY A 43 2.48 14.67 -14.24
C GLY A 43 3.49 13.83 -13.44
N TYR A 44 3.08 12.94 -12.53
CA TYR A 44 4.01 12.15 -11.70
C TYR A 44 4.91 11.22 -12.54
N ARG A 45 6.20 11.18 -12.16
CA ARG A 45 7.22 10.32 -12.77
C ARG A 45 8.07 9.69 -11.68
N GLY A 46 8.24 8.37 -11.73
CA GLY A 46 9.04 7.65 -10.75
C GLY A 46 8.45 6.30 -10.38
N TYR A 47 8.67 5.90 -9.13
CA TYR A 47 8.26 4.62 -8.58
C TYR A 47 6.98 4.77 -7.79
N LEU A 48 5.92 4.05 -8.18
CA LEU A 48 4.68 4.01 -7.42
C LEU A 48 4.54 2.65 -6.74
N GLN A 49 4.60 2.64 -5.41
CA GLN A 49 4.27 1.45 -4.63
C GLN A 49 2.78 1.44 -4.29
N ALA A 50 2.05 0.55 -4.95
CA ALA A 50 0.62 0.34 -4.72
C ALA A 50 0.29 -1.16 -4.76
N ASP A 51 -0.90 -1.51 -4.29
CA ASP A 51 -1.44 -2.84 -4.57
C ASP A 51 -1.81 -2.98 -6.06
N ALA A 52 -2.27 -4.17 -6.44
CA ALA A 52 -2.72 -4.47 -7.80
C ALA A 52 -4.22 -4.17 -7.98
N LEU A 53 -4.70 -3.06 -7.40
CA LEU A 53 -6.07 -2.61 -7.60
C LEU A 53 -6.26 -2.21 -9.07
N ALA A 54 -7.36 -2.67 -9.68
CA ALA A 54 -7.61 -2.51 -11.12
C ALA A 54 -7.65 -1.04 -11.59
N GLN A 55 -8.04 -0.12 -10.69
CA GLN A 55 -8.06 1.32 -10.94
C GLN A 55 -6.67 1.91 -11.21
N TYR A 56 -5.58 1.19 -10.87
CA TYR A 56 -4.22 1.62 -11.14
C TYR A 56 -3.63 1.10 -12.46
N GLU A 57 -4.27 0.14 -13.13
CA GLU A 57 -3.70 -0.54 -14.31
C GLU A 57 -3.31 0.43 -15.43
N GLY A 58 -4.11 1.48 -15.66
CA GLY A 58 -3.85 2.51 -16.66
C GLY A 58 -2.68 3.45 -16.33
N LEU A 59 -2.21 3.47 -15.08
CA LEU A 59 -1.06 4.28 -14.65
C LEU A 59 0.26 3.68 -15.12
N TYR A 60 0.28 2.36 -15.33
CA TYR A 60 1.49 1.60 -15.59
C TYR A 60 1.68 1.34 -17.09
N GLY A 61 2.92 1.04 -17.50
CA GLY A 61 3.22 0.63 -18.88
C GLY A 61 3.76 1.73 -19.80
N GLY A 62 3.84 2.97 -19.33
CA GLY A 62 4.62 4.04 -19.98
C GLY A 62 5.91 4.39 -19.23
N ASP A 63 6.72 5.30 -19.77
CA ASP A 63 7.98 5.76 -19.14
C ASP A 63 7.77 6.73 -17.95
N ARG A 64 6.52 6.93 -17.53
CA ARG A 64 6.18 7.80 -16.41
C ARG A 64 6.28 7.08 -15.08
N ILE A 65 5.48 6.02 -14.89
CA ILE A 65 5.33 5.37 -13.59
C ILE A 65 5.80 3.92 -13.71
N ARG A 66 6.77 3.58 -12.86
CA ARG A 66 7.21 2.20 -12.64
C ARG A 66 6.49 1.63 -11.42
N HIS A 67 5.67 0.62 -11.64
CA HIS A 67 4.96 -0.06 -10.55
C HIS A 67 5.93 -0.84 -9.67
N VAL A 68 5.85 -0.61 -8.36
CA VAL A 68 6.56 -1.35 -7.32
C VAL A 68 5.53 -2.05 -6.46
N CYS A 69 5.05 -3.22 -6.88
CA CYS A 69 3.99 -3.97 -6.22
C CYS A 69 4.13 -4.02 -4.69
N CYS A 70 3.03 -3.87 -3.96
CA CYS A 70 3.05 -3.90 -2.51
C CYS A 70 3.25 -5.33 -1.94
N TRP A 71 4.39 -5.57 -1.28
CA TRP A 71 4.70 -6.87 -0.64
C TRP A 71 3.73 -7.26 0.47
N ALA A 72 3.15 -6.30 1.19
CA ALA A 72 2.16 -6.59 2.22
C ALA A 72 0.89 -7.23 1.63
N HIS A 73 0.46 -6.75 0.46
CA HIS A 73 -0.69 -7.32 -0.25
C HIS A 73 -0.35 -8.68 -0.88
N ALA A 74 0.83 -8.83 -1.48
CA ALA A 74 1.31 -10.11 -1.99
C ALA A 74 1.37 -11.17 -0.88
N ARG A 75 1.94 -10.84 0.29
CA ARG A 75 2.02 -11.74 1.45
C ARG A 75 0.65 -12.27 1.87
N ARG A 76 -0.39 -11.42 1.94
CA ARG A 76 -1.75 -11.86 2.33
C ARG A 76 -2.29 -12.94 1.39
N LYS A 77 -2.00 -12.85 0.08
CA LYS A 77 -2.41 -13.87 -0.88
C LYS A 77 -1.66 -15.19 -0.67
N PHE A 78 -0.38 -15.14 -0.36
CA PHE A 78 0.39 -16.35 -0.02
C PHE A 78 -0.02 -16.96 1.32
N VAL A 79 -0.38 -16.16 2.32
CA VAL A 79 -0.96 -16.68 3.57
C VAL A 79 -2.24 -17.46 3.27
N ALA A 80 -3.18 -16.87 2.54
CA ALA A 80 -4.42 -17.54 2.15
C ALA A 80 -4.17 -18.82 1.32
N ALA A 81 -3.17 -18.79 0.43
CA ALA A 81 -2.78 -19.97 -0.34
C ALA A 81 -2.20 -21.09 0.54
N ALA A 82 -1.38 -20.74 1.54
CA ALA A 82 -0.85 -21.70 2.51
C ALA A 82 -1.97 -22.32 3.37
N GLU A 83 -2.92 -21.51 3.83
CA GLU A 83 -4.11 -21.98 4.56
C GLU A 83 -4.98 -22.91 3.72
N ALA A 84 -5.03 -22.69 2.40
CA ALA A 84 -5.69 -23.56 1.44
C ALA A 84 -4.86 -24.81 1.05
N GLY A 85 -3.66 -24.99 1.61
CA GLY A 85 -2.80 -26.16 1.38
C GLY A 85 -1.90 -26.08 0.14
N ASP A 86 -1.66 -24.90 -0.45
CA ASP A 86 -0.70 -24.76 -1.55
C ASP A 86 0.74 -24.91 -1.06
N ALA A 87 1.39 -26.01 -1.44
CA ALA A 87 2.76 -26.34 -1.04
C ALA A 87 3.83 -25.33 -1.50
N ARG A 88 3.51 -24.44 -2.46
CA ARG A 88 4.44 -23.39 -2.93
C ARG A 88 4.42 -22.15 -2.03
N ALA A 89 3.34 -21.94 -1.30
CA ALA A 89 3.13 -20.73 -0.52
C ALA A 89 4.16 -20.56 0.64
N PRO A 90 4.56 -21.62 1.38
CA PRO A 90 5.58 -21.49 2.42
C PRO A 90 6.91 -20.92 1.93
N ALA A 91 7.39 -21.35 0.75
CA ALA A 91 8.63 -20.84 0.17
C ALA A 91 8.53 -19.34 -0.18
N ALA A 92 7.41 -18.91 -0.76
CA ALA A 92 7.17 -17.50 -1.06
C ALA A 92 7.09 -16.64 0.22
N LEU A 93 6.43 -17.14 1.27
CA LEU A 93 6.36 -16.46 2.56
C LEU A 93 7.73 -16.30 3.20
N GLU A 94 8.59 -17.31 3.09
CA GLU A 94 9.97 -17.25 3.59
C GLU A 94 10.81 -16.21 2.84
N TRP A 95 10.71 -16.12 1.51
CA TRP A 95 11.38 -15.07 0.75
C TRP A 95 10.90 -13.67 1.14
N ILE A 96 9.59 -13.48 1.30
CA ILE A 96 9.04 -12.20 1.76
C ILE A 96 9.53 -11.86 3.17
N ARG A 97 9.63 -12.85 4.07
CA ARG A 97 10.17 -12.67 5.42
C ARG A 97 11.62 -12.19 5.40
N GLN A 98 12.45 -12.75 4.50
CA GLN A 98 13.84 -12.32 4.31
C GLN A 98 13.93 -10.88 3.78
N LEU A 99 13.06 -10.50 2.83
CA LEU A 99 12.98 -9.12 2.35
C LEU A 99 12.67 -8.14 3.49
N TYR A 100 11.68 -8.44 4.33
CA TYR A 100 11.38 -7.59 5.50
C TYR A 100 12.51 -7.58 6.54
N ALA A 101 13.29 -8.66 6.66
CA ALA A 101 14.47 -8.66 7.54
C ALA A 101 15.55 -7.71 7.04
N ILE A 102 15.76 -7.62 5.72
CA ILE A 102 16.67 -6.64 5.12
C ILE A 102 16.13 -5.23 5.35
N GLU A 103 14.85 -4.97 5.06
CA GLU A 103 14.21 -3.66 5.24
C GLU A 103 14.36 -3.12 6.67
N ARG A 104 14.17 -3.97 7.69
CA ARG A 104 14.37 -3.58 9.11
C ARG A 104 15.80 -3.21 9.46
N GLY A 105 16.79 -3.72 8.73
CA GLY A 105 18.19 -3.38 8.92
C GLY A 105 18.59 -2.04 8.29
N LEU A 106 17.72 -1.44 7.47
CA LEU A 106 17.95 -0.15 6.84
C LEU A 106 17.53 1.00 7.76
N PRO A 107 18.16 2.18 7.64
CA PRO A 107 17.67 3.37 8.32
C PRO A 107 16.24 3.70 7.85
N PRO A 108 15.41 4.31 8.71
CA PRO A 108 14.06 4.70 8.34
C PRO A 108 14.10 5.69 7.16
N LEU A 109 13.33 5.40 6.11
CA LEU A 109 13.26 6.23 4.90
C LEU A 109 12.44 7.50 5.11
N LEU A 110 11.48 7.48 6.04
CA LEU A 110 10.66 8.62 6.37
C LEU A 110 11.00 9.12 7.77
N PRO A 111 10.89 10.44 8.00
CA PRO A 111 10.97 10.96 9.36
C PRO A 111 9.94 10.25 10.26
N PRO A 112 10.28 10.06 11.54
CA PRO A 112 9.36 9.43 12.47
C PRO A 112 8.08 10.27 12.55
N ALA A 113 6.93 9.61 12.67
CA ALA A 113 5.63 10.29 12.70
C ALA A 113 5.62 11.41 13.75
N ASP A 114 4.96 12.54 13.47
CA ASP A 114 4.92 13.70 14.38
C ASP A 114 4.34 13.36 15.78
N ASP A 115 3.58 12.26 15.89
CA ASP A 115 2.99 11.76 17.13
C ASP A 115 3.73 10.52 17.68
N PRO A 116 4.37 10.61 18.86
CA PRO A 116 5.07 9.50 19.52
C PRO A 116 4.20 8.26 19.77
N ARG A 117 2.89 8.45 19.99
CA ARG A 117 1.96 7.31 20.17
C ARG A 117 1.79 6.50 18.89
N THR A 118 1.74 7.19 17.75
CA THR A 118 1.69 6.56 16.43
C THR A 118 2.96 5.76 16.15
N GLN A 119 4.12 6.24 16.60
CA GLN A 119 5.40 5.50 16.51
C GLN A 119 5.36 4.22 17.34
N GLN A 120 4.97 4.32 18.61
CA GLN A 120 4.89 3.17 19.51
C GLN A 120 3.91 2.10 18.98
N GLN A 121 2.73 2.50 18.52
CA GLN A 121 1.77 1.55 17.94
C GLN A 121 2.29 0.91 16.65
N ARG A 122 3.11 1.61 15.84
CA ARG A 122 3.75 1.01 14.65
C ARG A 122 4.73 -0.08 15.07
N GLN A 123 5.59 0.21 16.06
CA GLN A 123 6.53 -0.77 16.63
C GLN A 123 5.79 -1.99 17.19
N GLU A 124 4.76 -1.79 18.01
CA GLU A 124 3.95 -2.90 18.55
C GLU A 124 3.30 -3.75 17.44
N ARG A 125 2.77 -3.12 16.39
CA ARG A 125 2.20 -3.83 15.23
C ARG A 125 3.27 -4.56 14.41
N GLU A 126 4.49 -4.04 14.35
CA GLU A 126 5.61 -4.68 13.67
C GLU A 126 6.10 -5.90 14.45
N GLU A 127 6.23 -5.78 15.77
CA GLU A 127 6.55 -6.90 16.67
C GLU A 127 5.48 -7.99 16.60
N GLN A 128 4.19 -7.63 16.56
CA GLN A 128 3.09 -8.59 16.39
C GLN A 128 3.11 -9.29 15.03
N ARG A 129 3.71 -8.72 13.98
CA ARG A 129 3.87 -9.38 12.67
C ARG A 129 4.99 -10.43 12.67
N HIS A 130 5.79 -10.51 13.72
CA HIS A 130 6.87 -11.49 13.87
C HIS A 130 6.40 -12.80 14.52
N LEU A 131 5.18 -12.81 15.09
CA LEU A 131 4.47 -14.00 15.58
C LEU A 131 3.64 -14.62 14.44
#